data_AF-A0A7V9QE85-F1
#
_entry.id   AF-A0A7V9QE85-F1
#
_cell.length_a   1.000
_cell.length_b   1.000
_cell.length_c   1.000
_cell.angle_alpha   90.00
_cell.angle_beta   90.00
_cell.angle_gamma   90.00
#
_symmetry.space_group_name_H-M   'P 1'
#
loop_
_entity.id
_entity.type
_entity.pdbx_description
1 polymer ?
#
loop_
_entity_poly.entity_id
_entity_poly.type
_entity_poly.pdbx_seq_one_letter_code
_entity_poly.pdbx_strand_id
1 'polypeptide(L)'
;MARLTYPKLLKLIERRPPGAVFFLYGDEEYLREEAATRVIDAYVEASTRDFNFDHLYGSDVTAEHLASLLATPPMMAEYRVIALRDAQGLSNRAREVVEAVSAQVPAGLILVVTAAIPQASKAKFYSNLQKSAVSVEFASVDAMDLPGWLVTHARDANGLDLEIDAARALASAIGSQLGVLASELEKLAS
;
A
#
# COMPACT_ATOMS: atom_id res chain seq x y z
N MET A 1 6.28 -2.73 15.83
CA MET A 1 7.18 -1.78 15.18
C MET A 1 6.54 -0.42 15.28
N ALA A 2 7.32 0.66 15.27
CA ALA A 2 6.74 2.02 15.17
C ALA A 2 6.15 2.21 13.77
N ARG A 3 5.09 3.03 13.62
CA ARG A 3 4.55 3.41 12.31
C ARG A 3 5.64 4.14 11.50
N LEU A 4 5.84 3.74 10.25
CA LEU A 4 6.74 4.41 9.32
C LEU A 4 5.97 5.50 8.57
N THR A 5 6.69 6.56 8.19
CA THR A 5 6.19 7.57 7.26
C THR A 5 6.44 7.11 5.82
N TYR A 6 5.65 7.60 4.85
CA TYR A 6 5.81 7.24 3.45
C TYR A 6 7.25 7.47 2.90
N PRO A 7 7.95 8.59 3.18
CA PRO A 7 9.34 8.75 2.76
C PRO A 7 10.31 7.72 3.37
N LYS A 8 10.03 7.20 4.56
CA LYS A 8 10.84 6.13 5.18
C LYS A 8 10.53 4.78 4.55
N LEU A 9 9.31 4.55 4.09
CA LEU A 9 8.95 3.36 3.30
C LEU A 9 9.76 3.32 2.00
N LEU A 10 9.82 4.43 1.26
CA LEU A 10 10.58 4.50 0.01
C LEU A 10 12.07 4.16 0.20
N LYS A 11 12.70 4.73 1.23
CA LYS A 11 14.09 4.39 1.60
C LYS A 11 14.28 2.94 2.03
N LEU A 12 13.25 2.31 2.60
CA LEU A 12 13.31 0.92 3.04
C LEU A 12 13.23 -0.04 1.84
N ILE A 13 12.34 0.22 0.89
CA ILE A 13 12.20 -0.63 -0.30
C ILE A 13 13.42 -0.54 -1.22
N GLU A 14 14.13 0.60 -1.26
CA GLU A 14 15.43 0.72 -1.94
C GLU A 14 16.49 -0.23 -1.37
N ARG A 15 16.43 -0.52 -0.06
CA ARG A 15 17.38 -1.42 0.61
C ARG A 15 17.05 -2.91 0.43
N ARG A 16 15.86 -3.23 -0.10
CA ARG A 16 15.37 -4.59 -0.35
C ARG A 16 15.72 -5.58 0.77
N PRO A 17 15.09 -5.48 1.96
CA PRO A 17 15.22 -6.51 3.01
C PRO A 17 14.94 -7.92 2.46
N PRO A 18 15.50 -8.98 3.06
CA PRO A 18 15.36 -10.36 2.57
C PRO A 18 13.94 -10.93 2.69
N GLY A 19 13.00 -10.21 3.29
CA GLY A 19 11.58 -10.54 3.39
C GLY A 19 10.86 -9.49 4.25
N ALA A 20 9.62 -9.16 3.92
CA ALA A 20 8.85 -8.16 4.66
C ALA A 20 7.33 -8.35 4.49
N VAL A 21 6.59 -7.97 5.52
CA VAL A 21 5.16 -7.67 5.42
C VAL A 21 5.00 -6.15 5.47
N PHE A 22 4.38 -5.58 4.44
CA PHE A 22 3.99 -4.18 4.37
C PHE A 22 2.52 -4.06 4.67
N PHE A 23 2.15 -3.30 5.69
CA PHE A 23 0.76 -3.01 6.02
C PHE A 23 0.47 -1.53 5.73
N LEU A 24 -0.19 -1.28 4.61
CA LEU A 24 -0.52 0.05 4.13
C LEU A 24 -2.01 0.27 4.41
N TYR A 25 -2.34 1.17 5.32
CA TYR A 25 -3.72 1.27 5.80
C TYR A 25 -4.20 2.69 5.95
N GLY A 26 -5.52 2.86 6.06
CA GLY A 26 -6.16 4.15 6.25
C GLY A 26 -7.19 4.43 5.16
N ASP A 27 -7.89 5.53 5.36
CA ASP A 27 -9.07 5.93 4.59
C ASP A 27 -8.72 6.46 3.19
N GLU A 28 -7.48 6.94 2.99
CA GLU A 28 -7.06 7.49 1.71
C GLU A 28 -6.59 6.38 0.75
N GLU A 29 -7.54 5.84 -0.01
CA GLU A 29 -7.32 4.72 -0.92
C GLU A 29 -6.30 5.04 -2.02
N TYR A 30 -6.36 6.23 -2.61
CA TYR A 30 -5.47 6.59 -3.71
C TYR A 30 -3.99 6.49 -3.30
N LEU A 31 -3.63 7.12 -2.18
CA LEU A 31 -2.25 7.11 -1.68
C LEU A 31 -1.80 5.70 -1.25
N ARG A 32 -2.72 4.92 -0.68
CA ARG A 32 -2.45 3.53 -0.27
C ARG A 32 -2.16 2.64 -1.48
N GLU A 33 -2.93 2.78 -2.55
CA GLU A 33 -2.75 2.02 -3.79
C GLU A 33 -1.51 2.46 -4.57
N GLU A 34 -1.21 3.76 -4.60
CA GLU A 34 0.06 4.28 -5.13
C GLU A 34 1.25 3.68 -4.39
N ALA A 35 1.25 3.76 -3.05
CA ALA A 35 2.34 3.23 -2.23
C ALA A 35 2.50 1.72 -2.39
N ALA A 36 1.40 0.97 -2.49
CA ALA A 36 1.45 -0.46 -2.72
C ALA A 36 2.04 -0.81 -4.08
N THR A 37 1.69 -0.06 -5.13
CA THR A 37 2.27 -0.22 -6.47
C THR A 37 3.78 0.02 -6.43
N ARG A 38 4.24 1.09 -5.76
CA ARG A 38 5.68 1.36 -5.56
C ARG A 38 6.40 0.21 -4.85
N VAL A 39 5.78 -0.39 -3.83
CA VAL A 39 6.34 -1.56 -3.16
C VAL A 39 6.41 -2.73 -4.12
N ILE A 40 5.32 -3.06 -4.82
CA ILE A 40 5.26 -4.19 -5.76
C ILE A 40 6.35 -4.06 -6.83
N ASP A 41 6.47 -2.88 -7.45
CA ASP A 41 7.43 -2.63 -8.53
C ASP A 41 8.90 -2.69 -8.06
N ALA A 42 9.17 -2.46 -6.77
CA ALA A 42 10.51 -2.57 -6.21
C ALA A 42 11.00 -4.03 -6.07
N TYR A 43 10.08 -5.00 -5.99
CA TYR A 43 10.41 -6.41 -5.73
C TYR A 43 10.03 -7.37 -6.86
N VAL A 44 9.02 -7.05 -7.69
CA VAL A 44 8.61 -7.93 -8.79
C VAL A 44 9.55 -7.77 -9.97
N GLU A 45 10.22 -8.86 -10.35
CA GLU A 45 11.00 -8.90 -11.57
C GLU A 45 10.11 -9.21 -12.79
N ALA A 46 10.21 -8.39 -13.84
CA ALA A 46 9.35 -8.51 -15.02
C ALA A 46 9.49 -9.87 -15.74
N SER A 47 10.68 -10.46 -15.74
CA SER A 47 11.00 -11.74 -16.39
C SER A 47 10.35 -12.95 -15.71
N THR A 48 10.04 -12.86 -14.42
CA THR A 48 9.54 -13.97 -13.60
C THR A 48 8.21 -13.66 -12.90
N ARG A 49 7.57 -12.54 -13.28
CA ARG A 49 6.35 -12.02 -12.67
C ARG A 49 5.23 -13.07 -12.60
N ASP A 50 5.00 -13.79 -13.69
CA ASP A 50 3.90 -14.79 -13.78
C ASP A 50 4.01 -15.91 -12.74
N PHE A 51 5.21 -16.14 -12.19
CA PHE A 51 5.47 -17.17 -11.17
C PHE A 51 5.60 -16.60 -9.76
N ASN A 52 5.97 -15.32 -9.65
CA ASN A 52 6.37 -14.71 -8.38
C ASN A 52 5.45 -13.58 -7.93
N PHE A 53 4.38 -13.30 -8.67
CA PHE A 53 3.41 -12.27 -8.30
C PHE A 53 1.98 -12.81 -8.26
N ASP A 54 1.31 -12.64 -7.13
CA ASP A 54 -0.12 -12.91 -6.98
C ASP A 54 -0.84 -11.66 -6.46
N HIS A 55 -2.02 -11.41 -7.03
CA HIS A 55 -2.91 -10.34 -6.61
C HIS A 55 -4.22 -10.92 -6.08
N LEU A 56 -4.54 -10.62 -4.84
CA LEU A 56 -5.65 -11.20 -4.08
C LEU A 56 -6.52 -10.08 -3.50
N TYR A 57 -7.82 -10.33 -3.42
CA TYR A 57 -8.76 -9.49 -2.69
C TYR A 57 -9.20 -10.22 -1.43
N GLY A 58 -9.30 -9.48 -0.31
CA GLY A 58 -9.64 -10.05 0.99
C GLY A 58 -11.00 -10.77 1.01
N SER A 59 -11.96 -10.32 0.20
CA SER A 59 -13.29 -10.94 0.06
C SER A 59 -13.27 -12.26 -0.71
N ASP A 60 -12.25 -12.46 -1.55
CA ASP A 60 -12.26 -13.51 -2.59
C ASP A 60 -11.26 -14.64 -2.29
N VAL A 61 -10.55 -14.55 -1.15
CA VAL A 61 -9.51 -15.48 -0.75
C VAL A 61 -9.91 -16.31 0.47
N THR A 62 -9.72 -17.64 0.38
CA THR A 62 -9.88 -18.53 1.53
C THR A 62 -8.60 -18.59 2.36
N ALA A 63 -8.72 -18.99 3.63
CA ALA A 63 -7.56 -19.13 4.51
C ALA A 63 -6.57 -20.18 3.97
N GLU A 64 -7.08 -21.28 3.41
CA GLU A 64 -6.31 -22.38 2.86
C GLU A 64 -5.53 -21.96 1.61
N HIS A 65 -6.18 -21.23 0.69
CA HIS A 65 -5.52 -20.72 -0.51
C HIS A 65 -4.43 -19.70 -0.15
N LEU A 66 -4.75 -18.77 0.75
CA LEU A 66 -3.79 -17.77 1.23
C LEU A 66 -2.57 -18.42 1.89
N ALA A 67 -2.78 -19.41 2.77
CA ALA A 67 -1.70 -20.13 3.43
C ALA A 67 -0.80 -20.86 2.42
N SER A 68 -1.39 -21.49 1.40
CA SER A 68 -0.64 -22.15 0.33
C SER A 68 0.25 -21.16 -0.43
N LEU A 69 -0.27 -20.00 -0.82
CA LEU A 69 0.48 -19.00 -1.57
C LEU A 69 1.62 -18.40 -0.74
N LEU A 70 1.38 -18.09 0.53
CA LEU A 70 2.38 -17.52 1.44
C LEU A 70 3.49 -18.52 1.82
N ALA A 71 3.21 -19.82 1.75
CA ALA A 71 4.19 -20.88 1.98
C ALA A 71 5.01 -21.25 0.73
N THR A 72 4.62 -20.75 -0.45
CA THR A 72 5.32 -21.05 -1.71
C THR A 72 6.57 -20.18 -1.81
N PRO A 73 7.78 -20.74 -1.99
CA PRO A 73 9.00 -19.95 -2.13
C PRO A 73 9.07 -19.27 -3.51
N PRO A 74 9.92 -18.24 -3.68
CA PRO A 74 10.21 -17.65 -4.99
C PRO A 74 10.76 -18.69 -5.96
N MET A 75 10.38 -18.59 -7.24
CA MET A 75 10.87 -19.44 -8.32
C MET A 75 11.75 -18.63 -9.27
N MET A 76 13.03 -19.01 -9.37
CA MET A 76 14.00 -18.34 -10.25
C MET A 76 14.10 -16.81 -10.03
N ALA A 77 13.74 -16.34 -8.83
CA ALA A 77 13.76 -14.94 -8.44
C ALA A 77 14.19 -14.82 -6.98
N GLU A 78 14.59 -13.61 -6.58
CA GLU A 78 14.92 -13.31 -5.17
C GLU A 78 13.67 -13.23 -4.29
N TYR A 79 12.56 -12.74 -4.84
CA TYR A 79 11.34 -12.46 -4.11
C TYR A 79 10.11 -13.07 -4.77
N ARG A 80 9.16 -13.45 -3.91
CA ARG A 80 7.78 -13.71 -4.23
C ARG A 80 6.95 -12.63 -3.59
N VAL A 81 6.15 -11.94 -4.39
CA VAL A 81 5.35 -10.79 -4.01
C VAL A 81 3.89 -11.17 -4.04
N ILE A 82 3.20 -11.02 -2.91
CA ILE A 82 1.75 -11.23 -2.81
C ILE A 82 1.12 -9.92 -2.42
N ALA A 83 0.25 -9.38 -3.28
CA ALA A 83 -0.56 -8.21 -2.99
C ALA A 83 -1.93 -8.65 -2.50
N LEU A 84 -2.24 -8.39 -1.22
CA LEU A 84 -3.52 -8.65 -0.59
C LEU A 84 -4.27 -7.35 -0.38
N ARG A 85 -5.20 -7.06 -1.28
CA ARG A 85 -6.05 -5.86 -1.24
C ARG A 85 -7.25 -6.04 -0.33
N ASP A 86 -7.70 -4.95 0.26
CA ASP A 86 -8.93 -4.89 1.05
C ASP A 86 -9.00 -5.95 2.17
N ALA A 87 -7.96 -6.00 3.00
CA ALA A 87 -7.86 -6.97 4.09
C ALA A 87 -8.99 -6.84 5.14
N GLN A 88 -9.78 -5.77 5.11
CA GLN A 88 -11.03 -5.68 5.85
C GLN A 88 -12.04 -6.77 5.48
N GLY A 89 -12.03 -7.24 4.24
CA GLY A 89 -12.87 -8.32 3.72
C GLY A 89 -12.45 -9.73 4.16
N LEU A 90 -11.26 -9.89 4.75
CA LEU A 90 -10.76 -11.20 5.18
C LEU A 90 -11.66 -11.84 6.25
N SER A 91 -11.87 -13.15 6.11
CA SER A 91 -12.38 -13.98 7.19
C SER A 91 -11.43 -14.02 8.39
N ASN A 92 -11.93 -14.35 9.58
CA ASN A 92 -11.08 -14.46 10.78
C ASN A 92 -9.96 -15.49 10.62
N ARG A 93 -10.23 -16.63 9.96
CA ARG A 93 -9.21 -17.65 9.69
C ARG A 93 -8.12 -17.13 8.75
N ALA A 94 -8.48 -16.38 7.71
CA ALA A 94 -7.49 -15.80 6.80
C ALA A 94 -6.65 -14.71 7.48
N ARG A 95 -7.23 -13.95 8.42
CA ARG A 95 -6.49 -13.01 9.28
C ARG A 95 -5.44 -13.73 10.14
N GLU A 96 -5.77 -14.86 10.75
CA GLU A 96 -4.83 -15.68 11.54
C GLU A 96 -3.62 -16.13 10.70
N VAL A 97 -3.85 -16.51 9.44
CA VAL A 97 -2.77 -16.88 8.49
C VAL A 97 -1.81 -15.70 8.26
N VAL A 98 -2.35 -14.51 7.99
CA VAL A 98 -1.55 -13.31 7.76
C VAL A 98 -0.79 -12.89 9.04
N GLU A 99 -1.42 -12.99 10.21
CA GLU A 99 -0.76 -12.70 11.49
C GLU A 99 0.41 -13.65 11.77
N ALA A 100 0.23 -14.95 11.51
CA ALA A 100 1.27 -15.95 11.70
C ALA A 100 2.50 -15.66 10.81
N VAL A 101 2.28 -15.33 9.54
CA VAL A 101 3.34 -14.96 8.60
C VAL A 101 4.01 -13.64 8.99
N SER A 102 3.25 -12.65 9.45
CA SER A 102 3.82 -11.38 9.90
C SER A 102 4.68 -11.52 11.16
N ALA A 103 4.36 -12.48 12.04
CA ALA A 103 5.16 -12.76 13.23
C ALA A 103 6.53 -13.39 12.88
N GLN A 104 6.61 -14.17 11.80
CA GLN A 104 7.83 -14.77 11.30
C GLN A 104 7.83 -14.80 9.77
N VAL A 105 8.38 -13.75 9.17
CA VAL A 105 8.36 -13.58 7.72
C VAL A 105 9.33 -14.57 7.06
N PRO A 106 8.85 -15.46 6.16
CA PRO A 106 9.73 -16.31 5.37
C PRO A 106 10.72 -15.50 4.54
N ALA A 107 11.95 -16.01 4.39
CA ALA A 107 12.92 -15.43 3.47
C ALA A 107 12.40 -15.48 2.03
N GLY A 108 12.60 -14.39 1.29
CA GLY A 108 12.10 -14.19 -0.07
C GLY A 108 10.62 -13.81 -0.17
N LEU A 109 9.86 -13.75 0.94
CA LEU A 109 8.46 -13.33 0.90
C LEU A 109 8.32 -11.82 1.07
N ILE A 110 7.60 -11.20 0.13
CA ILE A 110 7.08 -9.84 0.24
C ILE A 110 5.56 -9.91 0.23
N LEU A 111 4.94 -9.58 1.35
CA LEU A 111 3.48 -9.50 1.46
C LEU A 111 3.06 -8.03 1.59
N VAL A 112 2.28 -7.54 0.63
CA VAL A 112 1.72 -6.18 0.64
C VAL A 112 0.25 -6.27 1.02
N VAL A 113 -0.11 -5.82 2.21
CA VAL A 113 -1.48 -5.83 2.73
C VAL A 113 -2.04 -4.42 2.71
N THR A 114 -3.17 -4.21 2.03
CA THR A 114 -3.90 -2.94 2.09
C THR A 114 -5.21 -3.07 2.86
N ALA A 115 -5.58 -2.04 3.64
CA ALA A 115 -6.87 -2.01 4.35
C ALA A 115 -7.36 -0.60 4.66
N ALA A 116 -8.66 -0.36 4.55
CA ALA A 116 -9.26 0.90 5.02
C ALA A 116 -9.37 0.96 6.56
N ILE A 117 -9.42 -0.20 7.23
CA ILE A 117 -9.78 -0.35 8.65
C ILE A 117 -11.14 0.32 8.95
N PRO A 118 -12.23 -0.46 9.02
CA PRO A 118 -13.53 0.10 9.36
C PRO A 118 -13.50 0.85 10.72
N GLN A 119 -14.08 2.05 10.78
CA GLN A 119 -14.05 2.92 11.96
C GLN A 119 -14.52 2.25 13.26
N ALA A 120 -15.51 1.35 13.18
CA ALA A 120 -16.04 0.59 14.31
C ALA A 120 -15.31 -0.75 14.57
N SER A 121 -14.21 -1.03 13.87
CA SER A 121 -13.55 -2.32 13.95
C SER A 121 -12.85 -2.50 15.30
N LYS A 122 -13.13 -3.64 15.94
CA LYS A 122 -12.46 -4.10 17.17
C LYS A 122 -11.49 -5.27 16.90
N ALA A 123 -11.23 -5.57 15.63
CA ALA A 123 -10.37 -6.69 15.25
C ALA A 123 -8.93 -6.42 15.69
N LYS A 124 -8.37 -7.29 16.53
CA LYS A 124 -6.97 -7.19 16.97
C LYS A 124 -5.98 -7.34 15.81
N PHE A 125 -6.41 -7.97 14.72
CA PHE A 125 -5.68 -8.14 13.46
C PHE A 125 -4.87 -6.92 13.04
N TYR A 126 -5.51 -5.76 12.90
CA TYR A 126 -4.81 -4.55 12.46
C TYR A 126 -3.77 -4.08 13.46
N SER A 127 -4.10 -4.12 14.76
CA SER A 127 -3.17 -3.74 15.83
C SER A 127 -1.99 -4.72 15.97
N ASN A 128 -2.19 -5.99 15.60
CA ASN A 128 -1.16 -7.02 15.58
C ASN A 128 -0.23 -6.80 14.38
N LEU A 129 -0.78 -6.52 13.19
CA LEU A 129 0.01 -6.15 12.02
C LEU A 129 0.83 -4.89 12.24
N GLN A 130 0.26 -3.85 12.86
CA GLN A 130 1.02 -2.65 13.23
C GLN A 130 2.25 -2.96 14.12
N LYS A 131 2.21 -4.06 14.88
CA LYS A 131 3.33 -4.48 15.73
C LYS A 131 4.36 -5.34 15.01
N SER A 132 3.97 -6.17 14.05
CA SER A 132 4.86 -7.14 13.41
C SER A 132 5.28 -6.76 11.98
N ALA A 133 4.49 -5.97 11.26
CA ALA A 133 4.73 -5.54 9.89
C ALA A 133 5.33 -4.12 9.80
N VAL A 134 5.92 -3.81 8.65
CA VAL A 134 6.25 -2.44 8.25
C VAL A 134 4.96 -1.71 7.92
N SER A 135 4.50 -0.84 8.82
CA SER A 135 3.18 -0.23 8.72
C SER A 135 3.25 1.25 8.38
N VAL A 136 2.43 1.70 7.42
CA VAL A 136 2.27 3.10 7.01
C VAL A 136 0.79 3.44 6.97
N GLU A 137 0.45 4.58 7.56
CA GLU A 137 -0.92 5.11 7.60
C GLU A 137 -1.11 6.19 6.55
N PHE A 138 -2.19 6.06 5.79
CA PHE A 138 -2.67 6.98 4.77
C PHE A 138 -4.05 7.48 5.22
N ALA A 139 -4.04 8.43 6.14
CA ALA A 139 -5.26 9.11 6.57
C ALA A 139 -5.80 10.01 5.45
N SER A 140 -7.10 10.25 5.45
CA SER A 140 -7.74 11.21 4.55
C SER A 140 -7.06 12.57 4.62
N VAL A 141 -6.93 13.22 3.46
CA VAL A 141 -6.42 14.59 3.39
C VAL A 141 -7.57 15.55 3.62
N ASP A 142 -7.47 16.35 4.69
CA ASP A 142 -8.47 17.37 5.00
C ASP A 142 -8.51 18.44 3.91
N ALA A 143 -9.70 19.01 3.68
CA ALA A 143 -9.91 20.01 2.64
C ALA A 143 -9.00 21.25 2.79
N MET A 144 -8.58 21.57 4.03
CA MET A 144 -7.65 22.67 4.30
C MET A 144 -6.21 22.36 3.88
N ASP A 145 -5.80 21.09 3.97
CA ASP A 145 -4.45 20.64 3.65
C ASP A 145 -4.30 20.21 2.18
N LEU A 146 -5.42 19.97 1.51
CA LEU A 146 -5.50 19.52 0.12
C LEU A 146 -4.73 20.41 -0.87
N PRO A 147 -4.79 21.76 -0.81
CA PRO A 147 -3.97 22.59 -1.70
C PRO A 147 -2.47 22.39 -1.48
N GLY A 148 -2.02 22.21 -0.23
CA GLY A 148 -0.61 21.96 0.08
C GLY A 148 -0.15 20.59 -0.41
N TRP A 149 -1.02 19.58 -0.29
CA TRP A 149 -0.79 18.26 -0.88
C TRP A 149 -0.64 18.35 -2.40
N LEU A 150 -1.53 19.07 -3.10
CA LEU A 150 -1.48 19.23 -4.56
C LEU A 150 -0.17 19.84 -5.04
N VAL A 151 0.30 20.91 -4.38
CA VAL A 151 1.58 21.54 -4.73
C VAL A 151 2.74 20.56 -4.57
N THR A 152 2.73 19.78 -3.48
CA THR A 152 3.78 18.78 -3.23
C THR A 152 3.73 17.65 -4.25
N HIS A 153 2.53 17.13 -4.53
CA HIS A 153 2.32 16.03 -5.46
C HIS A 153 2.68 16.43 -6.90
N ALA A 154 2.24 17.61 -7.36
CA ALA A 154 2.57 18.13 -8.69
C ALA A 154 4.09 18.24 -8.90
N ARG A 155 4.82 18.69 -7.88
CA ARG A 155 6.28 18.76 -7.92
C ARG A 155 6.92 17.38 -7.96
N ASP A 156 6.56 16.53 -7.00
CA ASP A 156 7.27 15.26 -6.78
C ASP A 156 6.92 14.20 -7.84
N ALA A 157 5.67 14.17 -8.31
CA ALA A 157 5.20 13.19 -9.29
C ALA A 157 5.33 13.68 -10.73
N ASN A 158 5.10 14.96 -11.00
CA ASN A 158 5.03 15.49 -12.37
C ASN A 158 6.14 16.49 -12.72
N GLY A 159 6.96 16.92 -11.75
CA GLY A 159 7.97 17.95 -11.96
C GLY A 159 7.38 19.33 -12.24
N LEU A 160 6.11 19.56 -11.85
CA LEU A 160 5.39 20.81 -12.06
C LEU A 160 5.50 21.70 -10.82
N ASP A 161 5.83 22.98 -11.02
CA ASP A 161 5.66 24.00 -9.98
C ASP A 161 4.25 24.60 -10.07
N LEU A 162 3.35 24.04 -9.26
CA LEU A 162 1.96 24.49 -9.15
C LEU A 162 1.87 25.66 -8.16
N GLU A 163 1.32 26.80 -8.61
CA GLU A 163 1.03 27.93 -7.71
C GLU A 163 -0.07 27.57 -6.69
N ILE A 164 0.06 28.07 -5.46
CA ILE A 164 -0.88 27.73 -4.38
C ILE A 164 -2.33 28.17 -4.67
N ASP A 165 -2.52 29.28 -5.39
CA ASP A 165 -3.86 29.75 -5.76
C ASP A 165 -4.49 28.89 -6.87
N ALA A 166 -3.67 28.36 -7.79
CA ALA A 166 -4.12 27.36 -8.75
C ALA A 166 -4.48 26.04 -8.05
N ALA A 167 -3.68 25.59 -7.08
CA ALA A 167 -3.98 24.43 -6.25
C ALA A 167 -5.30 24.59 -5.48
N ARG A 168 -5.56 25.78 -4.91
CA ARG A 168 -6.84 26.10 -4.25
C ARG A 168 -8.01 26.07 -5.21
N ALA A 169 -7.86 26.64 -6.40
CA ALA A 169 -8.92 26.62 -7.42
C ALA A 169 -9.25 25.19 -7.84
N LEU A 170 -8.23 24.36 -8.06
CA LEU A 170 -8.39 22.95 -8.42
C LEU A 170 -9.07 22.14 -7.31
N ALA A 171 -8.61 22.30 -6.06
CA ALA A 171 -9.21 21.70 -4.88
C ALA A 171 -10.68 22.12 -4.70
N SER A 172 -11.01 23.39 -4.94
CA SER A 172 -12.39 23.89 -4.87
C SER A 172 -13.29 23.34 -5.98
N ALA A 173 -12.75 23.02 -7.15
CA ALA A 173 -13.52 22.51 -8.28
C ALA A 173 -13.81 21.01 -8.18
N ILE A 174 -12.85 20.21 -7.71
CA ILE A 174 -12.91 18.74 -7.71
C ILE A 174 -13.26 18.16 -6.33
N GLY A 175 -12.94 18.89 -5.26
CA GLY A 175 -13.05 18.41 -3.89
C GLY A 175 -11.93 17.43 -3.51
N SER A 176 -12.10 16.69 -2.42
CA SER A 176 -11.08 15.80 -1.83
C SER A 176 -10.88 14.47 -2.56
N GLN A 177 -11.12 14.42 -3.87
CA GLN A 177 -10.94 13.21 -4.69
C GLN A 177 -9.50 13.16 -5.20
N LEU A 178 -8.57 12.68 -4.37
CA LEU A 178 -7.13 12.73 -4.67
C LEU A 178 -6.74 12.03 -5.98
N GLY A 179 -7.35 10.90 -6.31
CA GLY A 179 -7.10 10.23 -7.60
C GLY A 179 -7.54 11.04 -8.81
N VAL A 180 -8.66 11.75 -8.73
CA VAL A 180 -9.14 12.63 -9.80
C VAL A 180 -8.20 13.83 -9.93
N LEU A 181 -7.86 14.45 -8.81
CA LEU A 181 -6.93 15.57 -8.76
C LEU A 181 -5.56 15.23 -9.36
N ALA A 182 -5.02 14.06 -9.02
CA ALA A 182 -3.73 13.60 -9.54
C ALA A 182 -3.79 13.39 -11.07
N SER A 183 -4.88 12.81 -11.58
CA SER A 183 -5.07 12.66 -13.03
C SER A 183 -5.19 14.00 -13.76
N GLU A 184 -5.87 14.99 -13.17
CA GLU A 184 -5.91 16.33 -13.75
C GLU A 184 -4.52 17.01 -13.77
N LEU A 185 -3.72 16.82 -12.71
CA LEU A 185 -2.33 17.30 -12.70
C LEU A 185 -1.47 16.62 -13.76
N GLU A 186 -1.62 15.31 -13.95
CA GLU A 186 -0.90 14.56 -14.99
C GLU A 186 -1.25 15.08 -16.40
N LYS A 187 -2.53 15.34 -16.69
CA LYS A 187 -2.98 15.92 -17.97
C LYS A 187 -2.41 17.31 -18.22
N LEU A 188 -2.22 18.11 -17.18
CA LEU A 188 -1.61 19.45 -17.29
C LEU A 188 -0.09 19.37 -17.50
N ALA A 189 0.54 18.26 -17.12
CA ALA A 189 1.98 18.03 -17.29
C ALA A 189 2.34 17.51 -18.69
N SER A 190 1.38 16.93 -19.41
CA SER A 190 1.56 16.30 -20.73
C SER A 190 1.38 17.25 -21.91
#